data_AF-A0A1H8GRU7-F1
#
_entry.id   AF-A0A1H8GRU7-F1
#
_cell.length_a   1.000
_cell.length_b   1.000
_cell.length_c   1.000
_cell.angle_alpha   90.00
_cell.angle_beta   90.00
_cell.angle_gamma   90.00
#
_symmetry.space_group_name_H-M   'P 1'
#
loop_
_entity.id
_entity.type
_entity.pdbx_description
1 polymer ?
#
loop_
_entity_poly.entity_id
_entity_poly.type
_entity_poly.pdbx_seq_one_letter_code
_entity_poly.pdbx_strand_id
1 'polypeptide(L)' 'MIEFTQEYMDNSIDKSDLIYEQVVNKAIQNGTITYGWINRVFGLNWYASMHIMQRMEDEGLCSPYDGNLRVVYK' A
#
# COMPACT_ATOMS: atom_id res chain seq x y z
N MET A 1 9.04 -24.59 -4.13
CA MET A 1 9.36 -23.15 -4.17
C MET A 1 8.42 -22.55 -5.20
N ILE A 2 7.52 -21.66 -4.83
CA ILE A 2 6.68 -20.97 -5.82
C ILE A 2 7.59 -19.94 -6.48
N GLU A 3 7.92 -20.13 -7.75
CA GLU A 3 8.60 -19.11 -8.55
C GLU A 3 7.63 -17.93 -8.66
N PHE A 4 7.90 -16.86 -7.93
CA PHE A 4 7.19 -15.60 -8.11
C PHE A 4 7.65 -15.01 -9.43
N THR A 5 6.77 -15.05 -10.44
CA THR A 5 7.06 -14.51 -11.77
C THR A 5 6.96 -12.99 -11.75
N GLN A 6 7.71 -12.32 -12.64
CA GLN A 6 7.57 -10.89 -12.88
C GLN A 6 6.11 -10.50 -13.15
N GLU A 7 5.38 -11.34 -13.90
CA GLU A 7 3.95 -11.20 -14.18
C GLU A 7 3.08 -11.15 -12.91
N TYR A 8 3.41 -11.90 -11.85
CA TYR A 8 2.68 -11.82 -10.60
C TYR A 8 2.88 -10.47 -9.90
N MET A 9 4.10 -9.93 -9.94
CA MET A 9 4.40 -8.61 -9.37
C MET A 9 3.70 -7.50 -10.17
N ASP A 10 3.78 -7.54 -11.50
CA ASP A 10 3.14 -6.56 -12.38
C ASP A 10 1.62 -6.53 -12.16
N ASN A 11 0.96 -7.70 -12.13
CA ASN A 11 -0.47 -7.81 -11.81
C ASN A 11 -0.82 -7.27 -10.42
N SER A 12 0.12 -7.33 -9.47
CA SER A 12 -0.09 -6.79 -8.12
C SER A 12 -0.04 -5.26 -8.12
N ILE A 13 0.88 -4.69 -8.89
CA ILE A 13 1.01 -3.25 -9.08
C ILE A 13 -0.25 -2.71 -9.77
N ASP A 14 -0.69 -3.31 -10.87
CA ASP A 14 -1.89 -2.87 -11.61
C ASP A 14 -3.15 -2.85 -10.73
N LYS A 15 -3.34 -3.88 -9.90
CA LYS A 15 -4.45 -3.93 -8.94
C LYS A 15 -4.35 -2.84 -7.90
N SER A 16 -3.13 -2.55 -7.44
CA SER A 16 -2.88 -1.53 -6.42
C SER A 16 -3.15 -0.12 -6.95
N ASP A 17 -2.80 0.16 -8.20
CA ASP A 17 -3.06 1.45 -8.85
C ASP A 17 -4.55 1.67 -9.09
N LEU A 18 -5.30 0.61 -9.45
CA LEU A 18 -6.74 0.69 -9.67
C LEU A 18 -7.52 1.14 -8.41
N ILE A 19 -7.03 0.77 -7.22
CA ILE A 19 -7.70 1.07 -5.95
C ILE A 19 -6.96 2.10 -5.09
N TYR A 20 -5.88 2.70 -5.61
CA TYR A 20 -5.00 3.62 -4.86
C TYR A 20 -5.78 4.71 -4.13
N GLU A 21 -6.63 5.45 -4.86
CA GLU A 21 -7.44 6.53 -4.29
C GLU A 21 -8.37 6.06 -3.17
N GLN A 22 -8.91 4.84 -3.28
CA GLN A 22 -9.77 4.29 -2.23
C GLN A 22 -8.98 3.98 -0.96
N VAL A 23 -7.76 3.46 -1.12
CA VAL A 23 -6.85 3.18 -0.01
C VAL A 23 -6.41 4.47 0.67
N VAL A 24 -6.00 5.48 -0.10
CA VAL A 24 -5.61 6.81 0.41
C VAL A 24 -6.74 7.45 1.21
N ASN A 25 -7.94 7.54 0.64
CA ASN A 25 -9.09 8.14 1.32
C ASN A 25 -9.41 7.45 2.65
N LYS A 26 -9.31 6.11 2.69
CA LYS A 26 -9.53 5.33 3.91
C LYS A 26 -8.38 5.49 4.91
N ALA A 27 -7.15 5.60 4.43
CA ALA A 27 -5.96 5.80 5.25
C ALA A 27 -5.97 7.17 5.93
N ILE A 28 -6.43 8.22 5.26
CA ILE A 28 -6.62 9.57 5.83
C ILE A 28 -7.63 9.51 6.99
N GLN A 29 -8.72 8.76 6.84
CA GLN A 29 -9.71 8.56 7.92
C GLN A 29 -9.13 7.77 9.10
N ASN A 30 -8.25 6.80 8.82
CA ASN A 30 -7.62 5.95 9.83
C ASN A 30 -6.44 6.66 10.54
N GLY A 31 -5.83 7.67 9.91
CA GLY A 31 -4.68 8.43 10.42
C GLY A 31 -3.34 7.68 10.37
N THR A 32 -3.35 6.38 10.07
CA THR A 32 -2.15 5.55 9.93
C THR A 32 -2.36 4.50 8.84
N ILE A 33 -1.26 4.03 8.26
CA ILE A 33 -1.27 2.97 7.25
C ILE A 33 -0.12 1.98 7.50
N THR A 34 -0.45 0.69 7.37
CA THR A 34 0.51 -0.43 7.46
C THR A 34 0.20 -1.44 6.37
N TYR A 35 1.20 -2.24 5.98
CA TYR A 35 1.00 -3.36 5.05
C TYR A 35 -0.14 -4.27 5.52
N GLY A 36 -0.11 -4.68 6.79
CA GLY A 36 -1.11 -5.58 7.35
C GLY A 36 -2.53 -5.01 7.33
N TRP A 37 -2.66 -3.69 7.51
CA TRP A 37 -3.96 -3.02 7.39
C TRP A 37 -4.45 -3.03 5.94
N ILE A 38 -3.60 -2.71 4.97
CA ILE A 38 -3.96 -2.73 3.54
C ILE A 38 -4.39 -4.15 3.13
N ASN A 39 -3.60 -5.16 3.51
CA ASN A 39 -3.91 -6.56 3.24
C ASN A 39 -5.27 -6.98 3.81
N ARG A 40 -5.55 -6.62 5.07
CA ARG A 40 -6.79 -6.99 5.75
C ARG A 40 -8.02 -6.27 5.20
N VAL A 41 -7.89 -4.98 4.84
CA VAL A 41 -9.02 -4.14 4.43
C VAL A 41 -9.33 -4.29 2.94
N PHE A 42 -8.31 -4.45 2.10
CA PHE A 42 -8.43 -4.44 0.64
C PHE A 42 -8.05 -5.77 -0.03
N GLY A 43 -7.57 -6.76 0.73
CA GLY A 43 -7.20 -8.07 0.18
C GLY A 43 -5.96 -8.04 -0.70
N LEU A 44 -5.13 -7.01 -0.60
CA LEU A 44 -3.92 -6.85 -1.40
C LEU A 44 -2.75 -7.65 -0.83
N ASN A 45 -1.92 -8.21 -1.70
CA ASN A 45 -0.70 -8.89 -1.28
C ASN A 45 0.40 -7.89 -0.85
N TRP A 46 1.54 -8.43 -0.45
CA TRP A 46 2.68 -7.64 0.02
C TRP A 46 3.18 -6.64 -1.03
N TYR A 47 3.40 -7.06 -2.28
CA TYR A 47 3.90 -6.20 -3.35
C TYR A 47 2.96 -5.02 -3.62
N ALA A 48 1.67 -5.29 -3.82
CA ALA A 48 0.65 -4.27 -4.06
C ALA A 48 0.56 -3.26 -2.91
N SER A 49 0.60 -3.75 -1.66
CA SER A 49 0.49 -2.89 -0.49
C SER A 49 1.73 -2.03 -0.28
N MET A 50 2.92 -2.60 -0.50
CA MET A 50 4.18 -1.86 -0.41
C MET A 50 4.28 -0.78 -1.49
N HIS A 51 3.82 -1.08 -2.71
CA HIS A 51 3.74 -0.10 -3.80
C HIS A 51 2.87 1.11 -3.40
N ILE A 52 1.67 0.86 -2.88
CA ILE A 52 0.79 1.95 -2.39
C ILE A 52 1.49 2.77 -1.29
N MET A 53 2.08 2.09 -0.30
CA MET A 53 2.74 2.77 0.82
C MET A 53 3.93 3.60 0.37
N GLN A 54 4.71 3.11 -0.61
CA GLN A 54 5.83 3.86 -1.18
C GLN A 54 5.32 5.07 -1.96
N ARG A 55 4.30 4.89 -2.79
CA ARG A 55 3.71 5.98 -3.56
C ARG A 55 3.14 7.08 -2.66
N MET A 56 2.45 6.72 -1.56
CA MET A 56 1.97 7.68 -0.58
C MET A 56 3.10 8.44 0.13
N GLU A 57 4.27 7.83 0.31
CA GLU A 57 5.46 8.52 0.84
C GLU A 57 6.01 9.50 -0.19
N ASP A 58 6.18 9.07 -1.43
CA ASP A 58 6.73 9.86 -2.52
C ASP A 58 5.84 11.08 -2.85
N GLU A 59 4.53 10.93 -2.71
CA GLU A 59 3.53 12.01 -2.84
C GLU A 59 3.42 12.89 -1.58
N GLY A 60 4.15 12.56 -0.50
CA GLY A 60 4.14 13.33 0.74
C GLY A 60 2.85 13.22 1.56
N LEU A 61 2.08 12.13 1.39
CA LEU A 61 0.81 11.87 2.07
C LEU A 61 0.99 11.12 3.40
N CYS A 62 2.13 10.50 3.63
CA CYS A 62 2.43 9.84 4.90
C CYS A 62 3.91 9.88 5.25
N SER A 63 4.23 9.57 6.51
CA SER A 63 5.61 9.53 6.99
C SER A 63 6.43 8.43 6.30
N PRO A 64 7.77 8.60 6.26
CA PRO A 64 8.68 7.54 5.87
C PRO A 64 8.48 6.25 6.68
N TYR A 65 8.86 5.12 6.09
CA TYR A 65 8.75 3.82 6.75
C TYR A 65 9.71 3.72 7.93
N ASP A 66 9.16 3.51 9.13
CA ASP A 66 9.92 3.38 10.38
C ASP A 66 10.12 1.91 10.83
N GLY A 67 9.67 0.96 10.01
CA GLY A 67 9.74 -0.47 10.33
C GLY A 67 8.38 -1.13 10.51
N ASN A 68 7.29 -0.41 10.80
CA ASN A 68 5.95 -1.03 10.86
C ASN A 68 4.77 -0.10 10.54
N LEU A 69 4.95 1.21 10.63
CA LEU A 69 3.85 2.16 10.59
C LEU A 69 4.21 3.38 9.74
N ARG A 70 3.21 3.93 9.05
CA ARG A 70 3.29 5.27 8.48
C ARG A 70 2.14 6.11 9.01
N VAL A 71 2.45 7.31 9.51
CA VAL A 71 1.45 8.29 9.94
C VAL A 71 0.94 9.01 8.70
N VAL A 72 -0.37 9.05 8.50
CA VAL A 72 -0.99 9.67 7.33
C VAL A 72 -1.29 11.12 7.66
N TYR A 73 -0.87 12.03 6.79
CA TYR A 73 -1.12 13.46 6.92
C TYR A 73 -2.55 13.80 6.45
N LYS A 74 -3.10 14.90 6.97
CA LYS A 74 -4.45 15.41 6.63
C LYS A 74 -4.36 16.53 5.61
#